data_AF-A0A1Y5SFS1-F1
#
_entry.id   AF-A0A1Y5SFS1-F1
#
_cell.length_a   1.000
_cell.length_b   1.000
_cell.length_c   1.000
_cell.angle_alpha   90.00
_cell.angle_beta   90.00
_cell.angle_gamma   90.00
#
_symmetry.space_group_name_H-M   'P 1'
#
loop_
_entity.id
_entity.type
_entity.pdbx_description
1 polymer ?
#
loop_
_entity_poly.entity_id
_entity_poly.type
_entity_poly.pdbx_seq_one_letter_code
_entity_poly.pdbx_strand_id
1 'polypeptide(L)'
;MATRTWRKLAMLHAIEATYLTDAAPTAADAIIGTNITFTPLEAEEVSRDLLLPYMGNQGVVLAAEYGRIEFEVEIAGAGAAGDVPNFGSLLRVCGLAETVTADTMVEYEIVEDAIESGTLYFNSDGVQHVFLGAQANVQLTFTPKQIPKFRFTLIGMLGDITDAALPAISMADWITPLVVSKAATVMALHGWAAVSESLSVDLGNTLTPRFLIGDERIKVTERSSTGTTVVEARHLADIDWFAKARSRERGALSLIHGKDAGNIVEISAPAVEIGRPTQGETDGIVNYSLGLSLCPVAGTDEMKITVR
;
A
#
# COMPACT_ATOMS: atom_id res chain seq x y z
N MET A 1 -17.58 -28.43 -17.93
CA MET A 1 -16.63 -27.59 -17.18
C MET A 1 -17.46 -26.59 -16.38
N ALA A 2 -17.22 -26.47 -15.08
CA ALA A 2 -17.99 -25.54 -14.24
C ALA A 2 -17.58 -24.10 -14.56
N THR A 3 -18.55 -23.21 -14.71
CA THR A 3 -18.31 -21.77 -14.86
C THR A 3 -17.69 -21.23 -13.57
N ARG A 4 -16.57 -20.52 -13.70
CA ARG A 4 -15.87 -19.86 -12.58
C ARG A 4 -16.71 -18.72 -12.01
N THR A 5 -16.65 -18.53 -10.70
CA THR A 5 -17.42 -17.55 -9.94
C THR A 5 -16.52 -16.44 -9.42
N TRP A 6 -16.88 -15.19 -9.76
CA TRP A 6 -16.05 -14.02 -9.45
C TRP A 6 -15.74 -13.81 -7.97
N ARG A 7 -16.68 -14.16 -7.08
CA ARG A 7 -16.57 -13.91 -5.64
C ARG A 7 -15.74 -14.97 -4.89
N LYS A 8 -15.31 -16.04 -5.55
CA LYS A 8 -14.45 -17.07 -4.95
C LYS A 8 -13.00 -16.78 -5.29
N LEU A 9 -12.36 -15.97 -4.47
CA LEU A 9 -10.98 -15.54 -4.63
C LEU A 9 -10.18 -15.90 -3.38
N ALA A 10 -8.90 -16.19 -3.57
CA ALA A 10 -7.95 -16.40 -2.48
C ALA A 10 -6.61 -15.75 -2.83
N MET A 11 -5.94 -15.18 -1.82
CA MET A 11 -4.67 -14.49 -1.96
C MET A 11 -3.73 -14.92 -0.84
N LEU A 12 -2.51 -15.34 -1.20
CA LEU A 12 -1.44 -15.66 -0.25
C LEU A 12 -0.18 -14.91 -0.66
N HIS A 13 0.55 -14.34 0.31
CA HIS A 13 1.75 -13.56 0.03
C HIS A 13 2.88 -13.90 1.00
N ALA A 14 4.05 -14.25 0.47
CA ALA A 14 5.26 -14.49 1.27
C ALA A 14 6.46 -13.73 0.70
N ILE A 15 7.41 -13.38 1.57
CA ILE A 15 8.67 -12.72 1.17
C ILE A 15 9.61 -13.76 0.54
N GLU A 16 10.23 -13.38 -0.57
CA GLU A 16 11.21 -14.21 -1.26
C GLU A 16 12.57 -14.18 -0.55
N ALA A 17 13.17 -15.35 -0.32
CA ALA A 17 14.54 -15.42 0.17
C ALA A 17 15.56 -15.04 -0.91
N THR A 18 15.20 -15.21 -2.18
CA THR A 18 16.01 -14.86 -3.35
C THR A 18 15.08 -14.35 -4.44
N TYR A 19 15.45 -13.24 -5.08
CA TYR A 19 14.66 -12.61 -6.12
C TYR A 19 14.25 -13.60 -7.23
N LEU A 20 12.96 -13.60 -7.61
CA LEU A 20 12.37 -14.49 -8.61
C LEU A 20 12.42 -15.98 -8.26
N THR A 21 12.58 -16.31 -6.99
CA THR A 21 12.44 -17.67 -6.50
C THR A 21 11.17 -17.77 -5.68
N ASP A 22 10.28 -18.68 -6.09
CA ASP A 22 8.99 -18.91 -5.44
C ASP A 22 9.16 -19.18 -3.94
N ALA A 23 8.54 -18.32 -3.12
CA ALA A 23 8.54 -18.44 -1.67
C ALA A 23 7.61 -19.54 -1.14
N ALA A 24 6.72 -20.09 -1.99
CA ALA A 24 5.74 -21.11 -1.65
C ALA A 24 4.87 -20.75 -0.42
N PRO A 25 4.07 -19.66 -0.49
CA PRO A 25 3.24 -19.21 0.62
C PRO A 25 2.26 -20.30 1.10
N THR A 26 2.05 -20.33 2.42
CA THR A 26 1.21 -21.30 3.11
C THR A 26 -0.15 -20.71 3.50
N ALA A 27 -1.00 -21.51 4.15
CA ALA A 27 -2.32 -21.04 4.59
C ALA A 27 -2.27 -19.92 5.64
N ALA A 28 -1.15 -19.78 6.38
CA ALA A 28 -0.95 -18.70 7.35
C ALA A 28 -0.67 -17.36 6.67
N ASP A 29 -0.09 -17.38 5.47
CA ASP A 29 0.31 -16.20 4.69
C ASP A 29 -0.87 -15.56 3.93
N ALA A 30 -2.08 -15.79 4.41
CA ALA A 30 -3.30 -15.40 3.72
C ALA A 30 -3.61 -13.92 3.89
N ILE A 31 -3.83 -13.25 2.75
CA ILE A 31 -4.20 -11.84 2.70
C ILE A 31 -5.71 -11.71 2.51
N ILE A 32 -6.37 -11.04 3.46
CA ILE A 32 -7.78 -10.74 3.38
C ILE A 32 -7.95 -9.34 2.79
N GLY A 33 -8.27 -9.30 1.50
CA GLY A 33 -8.45 -8.07 0.74
C GLY A 33 -9.89 -7.81 0.32
N THR A 34 -10.19 -6.54 0.10
CA THR A 34 -11.42 -6.04 -0.53
C THR A 34 -11.08 -5.21 -1.76
N ASN A 35 -12.09 -4.89 -2.59
CA ASN A 35 -11.93 -4.02 -3.76
C ASN A 35 -10.81 -4.44 -4.74
N ILE A 36 -10.81 -5.71 -5.13
CA ILE A 36 -9.75 -6.29 -5.97
C ILE A 36 -9.95 -5.87 -7.43
N THR A 37 -8.91 -5.30 -8.03
CA THR A 37 -8.75 -5.12 -9.48
C THR A 37 -7.56 -5.96 -9.93
N PHE A 38 -7.77 -6.84 -10.89
CA PHE A 38 -6.78 -7.81 -11.32
C PHE A 38 -6.55 -7.75 -12.82
N THR A 39 -5.32 -7.49 -13.22
CA THR A 39 -4.87 -7.53 -14.61
C THR A 39 -3.92 -8.72 -14.77
N PRO A 40 -4.40 -9.85 -15.34
CA PRO A 40 -3.64 -11.11 -15.37
C PRO A 40 -2.36 -11.04 -16.19
N LEU A 41 -2.34 -10.23 -17.26
CA LEU A 41 -1.21 -10.11 -18.17
C LEU A 41 -1.18 -8.69 -18.75
N GLU A 42 -0.10 -7.98 -18.48
CA GLU A 42 0.34 -6.77 -19.17
C GLU A 42 1.58 -7.14 -19.98
N ALA A 43 1.61 -6.76 -21.25
CA ALA A 43 2.69 -7.07 -22.18
C ALA A 43 2.80 -6.01 -23.28
N GLU A 44 3.99 -5.88 -23.85
CA GLU A 44 4.25 -5.07 -25.04
C GLU A 44 4.00 -5.88 -26.30
N GLU A 45 3.22 -5.33 -27.24
CA GLU A 45 2.93 -5.97 -28.52
C GLU A 45 3.95 -5.56 -29.60
N VAL A 46 4.74 -6.53 -30.06
CA VAL A 46 5.71 -6.33 -31.15
C VAL A 46 5.15 -6.87 -32.46
N SER A 47 4.92 -5.98 -33.44
CA SER A 47 4.54 -6.39 -34.79
C SER A 47 5.73 -7.02 -35.53
N ARG A 48 5.45 -8.00 -36.38
CA ARG A 48 6.47 -8.69 -37.17
C ARG A 48 6.75 -8.03 -38.53
N ASP A 49 5.86 -7.15 -38.99
CA ASP A 49 5.96 -6.35 -40.23
C ASP A 49 6.60 -7.10 -41.43
N LEU A 50 6.19 -8.35 -41.64
CA LEU A 50 6.72 -9.22 -42.69
C LEU A 50 6.22 -8.76 -44.07
N LEU A 51 7.08 -8.90 -45.08
CA LEU A 51 6.67 -8.68 -46.47
C LEU A 51 5.99 -9.94 -47.01
N LEU A 52 4.66 -9.91 -47.13
CA LEU A 52 3.84 -11.01 -47.64
C LEU A 52 3.20 -10.63 -48.98
N PRO A 53 2.98 -11.59 -49.91
CA PRO A 53 2.33 -11.34 -51.19
C PRO A 53 0.81 -11.12 -51.09
N TYR A 54 0.29 -10.91 -49.88
CA TYR A 54 -1.13 -10.69 -49.58
C TYR A 54 -1.27 -9.67 -48.43
N MET A 55 -2.41 -8.97 -48.40
CA MET A 55 -2.73 -7.99 -47.36
C MET A 55 -3.48 -8.68 -46.21
N GLY A 56 -3.10 -8.41 -44.96
CA GLY A 56 -3.75 -8.95 -43.76
C GLY A 56 -3.01 -8.62 -42.46
N ASN A 57 -3.69 -8.74 -41.31
CA ASN A 57 -3.03 -8.61 -40.00
C ASN A 57 -2.12 -9.83 -39.77
N GLN A 58 -0.88 -9.56 -39.37
CA GLN A 58 0.17 -10.58 -39.23
C GLN A 58 0.33 -11.09 -37.79
N GLY A 59 -0.48 -10.56 -36.87
CA GLY A 59 -0.37 -10.83 -35.46
C GLY A 59 0.81 -10.10 -34.82
N VAL A 60 0.88 -10.21 -33.50
CA VAL A 60 1.88 -9.58 -32.65
C VAL A 60 2.53 -10.64 -31.76
N VAL A 61 3.75 -10.37 -31.35
CA VAL A 61 4.44 -11.15 -30.31
C VAL A 61 4.38 -10.36 -29.02
N LEU A 62 3.98 -11.00 -27.93
CA LEU A 62 4.00 -10.39 -26.61
C LEU A 62 5.43 -10.43 -26.06
N ALA A 63 5.91 -9.30 -25.58
CA ALA A 63 7.18 -9.14 -24.88
C ALA A 63 6.90 -8.48 -23.53
N ALA A 64 7.88 -8.55 -22.61
CA ALA A 64 7.79 -7.83 -21.32
C ALA A 64 6.53 -8.19 -20.52
N GLU A 65 6.29 -9.48 -20.33
CA GLU A 65 5.09 -9.99 -19.65
C GLU A 65 5.20 -9.84 -18.12
N TYR A 66 4.23 -9.17 -17.51
CA TYR A 66 4.05 -9.08 -16.06
C TYR A 66 2.57 -9.05 -15.72
N GLY A 67 2.21 -9.13 -14.44
CA GLY A 67 0.83 -8.83 -14.04
C GLY A 67 0.76 -7.83 -12.91
N ARG A 68 -0.46 -7.30 -12.75
CA ARG A 68 -0.77 -6.23 -11.81
C ARG A 68 -2.01 -6.61 -11.02
N ILE A 69 -1.97 -6.35 -9.72
CA ILE A 69 -3.13 -6.49 -8.86
C ILE A 69 -3.20 -5.32 -7.90
N GLU A 70 -4.41 -4.81 -7.72
CA GLU A 70 -4.73 -3.76 -6.76
C GLU A 70 -5.78 -4.28 -5.81
N PHE A 71 -5.59 -4.06 -4.51
CA PHE A 71 -6.52 -4.50 -3.49
C PHE A 71 -6.40 -3.64 -2.23
N GLU A 72 -7.44 -3.70 -1.40
CA GLU A 72 -7.49 -2.98 -0.12
C GLU A 72 -7.47 -3.95 1.05
N VAL A 73 -6.58 -3.72 2.02
CA VAL A 73 -6.50 -4.46 3.28
C VAL A 73 -6.94 -3.53 4.41
N GLU A 74 -7.72 -4.05 5.35
CA GLU A 74 -8.18 -3.29 6.52
C GLU A 74 -7.01 -3.05 7.50
N ILE A 75 -6.93 -1.84 8.06
CA ILE A 75 -5.88 -1.49 9.03
C ILE A 75 -6.35 -1.91 10.42
N ALA A 76 -5.67 -2.91 10.99
CA ALA A 76 -5.78 -3.36 12.37
C ALA A 76 -4.38 -3.67 12.92
N GLY A 77 -4.22 -3.89 14.22
CA GLY A 77 -2.95 -4.42 14.74
C GLY A 77 -2.82 -5.94 14.56
N ALA A 78 -1.86 -6.52 15.30
CA ALA A 78 -1.45 -7.92 15.18
C ALA A 78 -2.01 -8.85 16.28
N GLY A 79 -2.59 -8.31 17.35
CA GLY A 79 -3.37 -9.07 18.34
C GLY A 79 -2.74 -8.96 19.71
N ALA A 80 -1.44 -9.25 19.80
CA ALA A 80 -0.60 -8.93 20.94
C ALA A 80 0.49 -7.91 20.56
N ALA A 81 1.01 -7.20 21.55
CA ALA A 81 2.09 -6.25 21.35
C ALA A 81 3.37 -6.99 20.94
N GLY A 82 4.04 -6.49 19.89
CA GLY A 82 5.23 -7.13 19.33
C GLY A 82 4.97 -8.27 18.34
N ASP A 83 3.72 -8.67 18.13
CA ASP A 83 3.37 -9.59 17.05
C ASP A 83 3.43 -8.88 15.69
N VAL A 84 3.88 -9.62 14.67
CA VAL A 84 3.96 -9.10 13.30
C VAL A 84 2.56 -9.12 12.67
N PRO A 85 2.05 -7.99 12.17
CA PRO A 85 0.76 -7.98 11.47
C PRO A 85 0.84 -8.73 10.14
N ASN A 86 -0.23 -9.41 9.74
CA ASN A 86 -0.28 -10.17 8.48
C ASN A 86 -0.05 -9.33 7.22
N PHE A 87 -0.39 -8.04 7.23
CA PHE A 87 -0.08 -7.13 6.12
C PHE A 87 1.38 -6.66 6.11
N GLY A 88 2.18 -7.01 7.12
CA GLY A 88 3.58 -6.62 7.25
C GLY A 88 4.42 -7.05 6.06
N SER A 89 4.19 -8.26 5.53
CA SER A 89 4.86 -8.73 4.31
C SER A 89 4.58 -7.84 3.09
N LEU A 90 3.39 -7.25 3.00
CA LEU A 90 3.03 -6.35 1.90
C LEU A 90 3.72 -4.98 2.05
N LEU A 91 3.85 -4.48 3.29
CA LEU A 91 4.60 -3.25 3.57
C LEU A 91 6.09 -3.40 3.22
N ARG A 92 6.66 -4.59 3.47
CA ARG A 92 8.06 -4.89 3.15
C ARG A 92 8.36 -4.83 1.65
N VAL A 93 7.47 -5.37 0.82
CA VAL A 93 7.59 -5.25 -0.66
C VAL A 93 7.24 -3.85 -1.18
N CYS A 94 6.79 -2.94 -0.31
CA CYS A 94 6.72 -1.50 -0.60
C CYS A 94 8.02 -0.75 -0.26
N GLY A 95 9.08 -1.43 0.20
CA GLY A 95 10.31 -0.77 0.64
C GLY A 95 10.24 -0.22 2.06
N LEU A 96 9.44 -0.86 2.93
CA LEU A 96 9.42 -0.58 4.37
C LEU A 96 10.05 -1.74 5.14
N ALA A 97 11.24 -1.54 5.71
CA ALA A 97 11.90 -2.54 6.54
C ALA A 97 11.18 -2.71 7.89
N GLU A 98 10.97 -3.96 8.25
CA GLU A 98 10.33 -4.36 9.50
C GLU A 98 11.36 -4.51 10.61
N THR A 99 11.13 -3.84 11.73
CA THR A 99 11.90 -3.98 12.97
C THR A 99 10.97 -4.40 14.10
N VAL A 100 11.15 -5.61 14.62
CA VAL A 100 10.34 -6.16 15.70
C VAL A 100 11.03 -5.92 17.04
N THR A 101 10.40 -5.15 17.91
CA THR A 101 10.73 -5.08 19.33
C THR A 101 9.80 -6.01 20.09
N ALA A 102 10.33 -7.16 20.52
CA ALA A 102 9.57 -8.20 21.20
C ALA A 102 8.71 -7.64 22.35
N ASP A 103 7.50 -8.17 22.48
CA ASP A 103 6.50 -7.80 23.49
C ASP A 103 6.09 -6.31 23.51
N THR A 104 6.54 -5.50 22.53
CA THR A 104 6.41 -4.05 22.57
C THR A 104 5.77 -3.48 21.31
N MET A 105 6.43 -3.61 20.15
CA MET A 105 5.99 -2.97 18.91
C MET A 105 6.71 -3.52 17.68
N VAL A 106 6.10 -3.34 16.52
CA VAL A 106 6.69 -3.58 15.20
C VAL A 106 6.72 -2.28 14.43
N GLU A 107 7.89 -1.92 13.93
CA GLU A 107 8.13 -0.67 13.23
C GLU A 107 8.44 -0.94 11.75
N TYR A 108 7.89 -0.11 10.87
CA TYR A 108 8.09 -0.15 9.43
C TYR A 108 8.70 1.18 8.98
N GLU A 109 9.99 1.14 8.64
CA GLU A 109 10.80 2.31 8.24
C GLU A 109 11.24 2.18 6.80
N ILE A 110 11.37 3.31 6.10
CA ILE A 110 11.69 3.29 4.67
C ILE A 110 13.14 2.89 4.42
N VAL A 111 13.33 2.01 3.43
CA VAL A 111 14.64 1.56 2.92
C VAL A 111 14.73 1.68 1.40
N GLU A 112 15.95 1.86 0.88
CA GLU A 112 16.18 2.07 -0.57
C GLU A 112 17.05 0.97 -1.21
N ASP A 113 18.04 0.44 -0.49
CA ASP A 113 19.01 -0.51 -1.05
C ASP A 113 18.65 -1.98 -0.82
N ALA A 114 17.87 -2.28 0.23
CA ALA A 114 17.50 -3.63 0.65
C ALA A 114 15.98 -3.85 0.60
N ILE A 115 15.34 -3.38 -0.48
CA ILE A 115 13.92 -3.61 -0.70
C ILE A 115 13.71 -5.09 -1.00
N GLU A 116 12.89 -5.73 -0.19
CA GLU A 116 12.57 -7.14 -0.33
C GLU A 116 11.54 -7.37 -1.43
N SER A 117 11.58 -8.55 -2.06
CA SER A 117 10.56 -8.97 -3.03
C SER A 117 9.64 -10.01 -2.42
N GLY A 118 8.44 -10.13 -2.98
CA GLY A 118 7.46 -11.10 -2.54
C GLY A 118 6.98 -12.01 -3.67
N THR A 119 6.50 -13.18 -3.28
CA THR A 119 5.68 -14.04 -4.12
C THR A 119 4.22 -13.86 -3.73
N LEU A 120 3.36 -13.54 -4.70
CA LEU A 120 1.91 -13.46 -4.52
C LEU A 120 1.22 -14.58 -5.30
N TYR A 121 0.45 -15.41 -4.61
CA TYR A 121 -0.46 -16.36 -5.22
C TYR A 121 -1.87 -15.78 -5.23
N PHE A 122 -2.44 -15.61 -6.41
CA PHE A 122 -3.82 -15.19 -6.59
C PHE A 122 -4.63 -16.31 -7.27
N ASN A 123 -5.51 -16.96 -6.50
CA ASN A 123 -6.40 -17.99 -7.02
C ASN A 123 -7.80 -17.41 -7.28
N SER A 124 -8.28 -17.55 -8.51
CA SER A 124 -9.61 -17.14 -8.93
C SER A 124 -10.43 -18.36 -9.34
N ASP A 125 -11.23 -18.87 -8.40
CA ASP A 125 -12.09 -20.04 -8.51
C ASP A 125 -11.47 -21.23 -9.27
N GLY A 126 -10.27 -21.66 -8.86
CA GLY A 126 -9.62 -22.85 -9.39
C GLY A 126 -8.47 -22.59 -10.38
N VAL A 127 -8.17 -21.33 -10.70
CA VAL A 127 -7.00 -20.94 -11.50
C VAL A 127 -6.09 -20.07 -10.66
N GLN A 128 -4.87 -20.52 -10.46
CA GLN A 128 -3.84 -19.80 -9.72
C GLN A 128 -2.94 -19.01 -10.67
N HIS A 129 -2.75 -17.74 -10.34
CA HIS A 129 -1.78 -16.84 -10.97
C HIS A 129 -0.70 -16.59 -9.94
N VAL A 130 0.55 -16.84 -10.32
CA VAL A 130 1.72 -16.64 -9.48
C VAL A 130 2.42 -15.38 -9.94
N PHE A 131 2.74 -14.50 -8.99
CA PHE A 131 3.59 -13.34 -9.22
C PHE A 131 4.88 -13.49 -8.45
N LEU A 132 6.01 -13.48 -9.15
CA LEU A 132 7.35 -13.57 -8.58
C LEU A 132 8.04 -12.21 -8.61
N GLY A 133 9.01 -12.00 -7.73
CA GLY A 133 9.78 -10.77 -7.69
C GLY A 133 8.92 -9.52 -7.48
N ALA A 134 7.80 -9.66 -6.78
CA ALA A 134 6.79 -8.63 -6.69
C ALA A 134 7.24 -7.43 -5.86
N GLN A 135 6.86 -6.25 -6.31
CA GLN A 135 7.08 -4.96 -5.66
C GLN A 135 5.76 -4.20 -5.63
N ALA A 136 5.56 -3.34 -4.63
CA ALA A 136 4.29 -2.66 -4.44
C ALA A 136 4.41 -1.19 -4.04
N ASN A 137 3.31 -0.47 -4.22
CA ASN A 137 3.05 0.83 -3.59
C ASN A 137 1.94 0.68 -2.54
N VAL A 138 1.99 1.51 -1.49
CA VAL A 138 0.97 1.54 -0.45
C VAL A 138 0.41 2.95 -0.27
N GLN A 139 -0.92 3.03 -0.23
CA GLN A 139 -1.67 4.22 0.16
C GLN A 139 -2.53 3.91 1.38
N LEU A 140 -2.49 4.79 2.37
CA LEU A 140 -3.24 4.71 3.61
C LEU A 140 -4.42 5.66 3.56
N THR A 141 -5.60 5.23 4.01
CA THR A 141 -6.78 6.10 4.11
C THR A 141 -7.48 5.95 5.45
N PHE A 142 -7.69 7.08 6.12
CA PHE A 142 -8.45 7.22 7.35
C PHE A 142 -9.59 8.20 7.13
N THR A 143 -10.82 7.71 7.18
CA THR A 143 -12.03 8.53 7.04
C THR A 143 -12.96 8.22 8.20
N PRO A 144 -13.43 9.23 8.97
CA PRO A 144 -14.36 9.01 10.07
C PRO A 144 -15.58 8.19 9.67
N LYS A 145 -16.08 7.35 10.58
CA LYS A 145 -17.22 6.43 10.37
C LYS A 145 -16.94 5.31 9.36
N GLN A 146 -15.71 5.15 8.89
CA GLN A 146 -15.28 4.05 8.03
C GLN A 146 -14.16 3.25 8.68
N ILE A 147 -13.96 2.03 8.20
CA ILE A 147 -12.80 1.20 8.53
C ILE A 147 -11.59 1.77 7.77
N PRO A 148 -10.46 2.05 8.44
CA PRO A 148 -9.25 2.51 7.76
C PRO A 148 -8.67 1.39 6.89
N LYS A 149 -8.07 1.75 5.76
CA LYS A 149 -7.56 0.77 4.77
C LYS A 149 -6.20 1.14 4.22
N PHE A 150 -5.39 0.12 3.97
CA PHE A 150 -4.26 0.15 3.06
C PHE A 150 -4.73 -0.25 1.67
N ARG A 151 -4.45 0.57 0.67
CA ARG A 151 -4.56 0.20 -0.75
C ARG A 151 -3.18 -0.16 -1.25
N PHE A 152 -3.04 -1.39 -1.71
CA PHE A 152 -1.81 -1.88 -2.32
C PHE A 152 -1.98 -1.94 -3.84
N THR A 153 -0.98 -1.44 -4.56
CA THR A 153 -0.80 -1.68 -6.00
C THR A 153 0.46 -2.50 -6.15
N LEU A 154 0.32 -3.76 -6.55
CA LEU A 154 1.41 -4.72 -6.67
C LEU A 154 1.62 -5.10 -8.12
N ILE A 155 2.89 -5.13 -8.52
CA ILE A 155 3.34 -5.61 -9.83
C ILE A 155 4.33 -6.74 -9.59
N GLY A 156 4.18 -7.85 -10.31
CA GLY A 156 5.08 -8.99 -10.23
C GLY A 156 5.28 -9.64 -11.59
N MET A 157 6.40 -10.33 -11.75
CA MET A 157 6.65 -11.14 -12.95
C MET A 157 5.68 -12.29 -12.99
N LEU A 158 5.18 -12.58 -14.18
CA LEU A 158 4.21 -13.64 -14.36
C LEU A 158 4.91 -15.00 -14.23
N GLY A 159 4.55 -15.73 -13.17
CA GLY A 159 4.90 -17.14 -13.01
C GLY A 159 3.88 -18.05 -13.69
N ASP A 160 3.98 -19.35 -13.44
CA ASP A 160 3.10 -20.34 -14.05
C ASP A 160 1.64 -20.11 -13.66
N ILE A 161 0.77 -19.93 -14.66
CA ILE A 161 -0.68 -19.93 -14.48
C ILE A 161 -1.17 -21.36 -14.61
N THR A 162 -1.75 -21.90 -13.54
CA THR A 162 -2.15 -23.32 -13.49
C THR A 162 -3.55 -23.49 -12.91
N ASP A 163 -4.20 -24.58 -13.29
CA ASP A 163 -5.40 -25.04 -12.59
C ASP A 163 -4.97 -25.61 -11.23
N ALA A 164 -5.39 -24.95 -10.15
CA ALA A 164 -5.08 -25.32 -8.79
C ALA A 164 -6.32 -25.15 -7.92
N ALA A 165 -6.58 -26.11 -7.03
CA ALA A 165 -7.67 -26.00 -6.06
C ALA A 165 -7.54 -24.71 -5.24
N LEU A 166 -8.68 -24.17 -4.76
CA LEU A 166 -8.62 -23.02 -3.85
C LEU A 166 -7.72 -23.38 -2.66
N PRO A 167 -6.71 -22.55 -2.36
CA PRO A 167 -5.85 -22.80 -1.22
C PRO A 167 -6.65 -22.71 0.08
N ALA A 168 -6.23 -23.46 1.09
CA ALA A 168 -6.71 -23.25 2.45
C ALA A 168 -6.24 -21.88 2.95
N ILE A 169 -7.10 -21.15 3.66
CA ILE A 169 -6.82 -19.83 4.23
C ILE A 169 -7.01 -19.89 5.75
N SER A 170 -6.04 -19.39 6.50
CA SER A 170 -6.18 -19.07 7.92
C SER A 170 -6.61 -17.61 8.11
N MET A 171 -7.53 -17.37 9.04
CA MET A 171 -7.93 -16.02 9.47
C MET A 171 -7.55 -15.76 10.93
N ALA A 172 -6.73 -16.62 11.54
CA ALA A 172 -6.46 -16.61 12.98
C ALA A 172 -5.79 -15.31 13.45
N ASP A 173 -4.90 -14.75 12.64
CA ASP A 173 -4.10 -13.57 13.00
C ASP A 173 -4.70 -12.27 12.44
N TRP A 174 -5.95 -12.31 11.98
CA TRP A 174 -6.72 -11.13 11.53
C TRP A 174 -7.65 -10.66 12.64
N ILE A 175 -7.46 -9.41 13.08
CA ILE A 175 -8.33 -8.76 14.06
C ILE A 175 -9.44 -8.00 13.34
N THR A 176 -10.63 -7.97 13.96
CA THR A 176 -11.69 -7.06 13.51
C THR A 176 -11.24 -5.60 13.68
N PRO A 177 -11.18 -4.80 12.60
CA PRO A 177 -10.67 -3.44 12.67
C PRO A 177 -11.63 -2.51 13.43
N LEU A 178 -11.07 -1.45 13.98
CA LEU A 178 -11.85 -0.38 14.62
C LEU A 178 -12.26 0.66 13.57
N VAL A 179 -13.44 1.23 13.77
CA VAL A 179 -13.90 2.35 12.93
C VAL A 179 -13.17 3.63 13.35
N VAL A 180 -12.73 4.43 12.38
CA VAL A 180 -12.13 5.74 12.63
C VAL A 180 -13.16 6.63 13.34
N SER A 181 -12.82 7.03 14.56
CA SER A 181 -13.70 7.81 15.43
C SER A 181 -12.89 8.58 16.46
N LYS A 182 -13.47 9.63 17.05
CA LYS A 182 -12.82 10.40 18.12
C LYS A 182 -12.33 9.53 19.29
N ALA A 183 -13.00 8.42 19.56
CA ALA A 183 -12.64 7.53 20.65
C ALA A 183 -11.45 6.63 20.31
N ALA A 184 -11.22 6.32 19.03
CA ALA A 184 -10.22 5.35 18.57
C ALA A 184 -9.11 5.97 17.73
N THR A 185 -9.21 7.25 17.33
CA THR A 185 -8.24 7.91 16.46
C THR A 185 -7.89 9.28 17.00
N VAL A 186 -6.59 9.57 17.11
CA VAL A 186 -6.04 10.87 17.48
C VAL A 186 -5.07 11.29 16.37
N MET A 187 -5.24 12.50 15.85
CA MET A 187 -4.35 13.06 14.84
C MET A 187 -3.79 14.40 15.33
N ALA A 188 -2.50 14.62 15.12
CA ALA A 188 -1.84 15.91 15.32
C ALA A 188 -1.08 16.30 14.05
N LEU A 189 -1.20 17.57 13.65
CA LEU A 189 -0.53 18.12 12.47
C LEU A 189 0.08 19.48 12.82
N HIS A 190 1.38 19.65 12.63
CA HIS A 190 2.14 20.85 13.06
C HIS A 190 1.93 21.19 14.55
N GLY A 191 1.79 20.17 15.40
CA GLY A 191 1.53 20.33 16.84
C GLY A 191 0.09 20.72 17.21
N TRP A 192 -0.80 20.91 16.22
CA TRP A 192 -2.21 21.15 16.46
C TRP A 192 -2.98 19.83 16.51
N ALA A 193 -3.81 19.64 17.55
CA ALA A 193 -4.70 18.49 17.69
C ALA A 193 -5.80 18.57 16.62
N ALA A 194 -5.64 17.80 15.55
CA ALA A 194 -6.41 17.97 14.35
C ALA A 194 -7.82 17.40 14.47
N VAL A 195 -8.81 18.22 14.11
CA VAL A 195 -10.16 17.77 13.82
C VAL A 195 -10.25 17.52 12.32
N SER A 196 -9.96 16.29 11.91
CA SER A 196 -9.88 15.89 10.50
C SER A 196 -11.13 15.11 10.04
N GLU A 197 -11.52 15.38 8.80
CA GLU A 197 -12.55 14.66 8.06
C GLU A 197 -11.95 13.58 7.15
N SER A 198 -10.66 13.68 6.83
CA SER A 198 -9.92 12.59 6.22
C SER A 198 -8.42 12.76 6.38
N LEU A 199 -7.70 11.65 6.32
CA LEU A 199 -6.27 11.61 6.04
C LEU A 199 -6.03 10.54 4.98
N SER A 200 -5.40 10.92 3.88
CA SER A 200 -4.87 10.01 2.87
C SER A 200 -3.38 10.27 2.73
N VAL A 201 -2.56 9.23 2.82
CA VAL A 201 -1.11 9.32 2.62
C VAL A 201 -0.71 8.24 1.63
N ASP A 202 0.06 8.60 0.62
CA ASP A 202 0.61 7.70 -0.38
C ASP A 202 2.13 7.71 -0.26
N LEU A 203 2.73 6.52 -0.19
CA LEU A 203 4.18 6.38 -0.24
C LEU A 203 4.73 6.85 -1.59
N GLY A 204 3.93 6.72 -2.66
CA GLY A 204 4.23 7.25 -3.98
C GLY A 204 5.40 6.55 -4.66
N ASN A 205 5.50 5.23 -4.51
CA ASN A 205 6.49 4.41 -5.21
C ASN A 205 6.18 4.31 -6.71
N THR A 206 7.19 4.55 -7.55
CA THR A 206 7.16 4.25 -8.98
C THR A 206 7.68 2.84 -9.21
N LEU A 207 6.79 1.92 -9.58
CA LEU A 207 7.10 0.53 -9.91
C LEU A 207 7.47 0.41 -11.39
N THR A 208 8.76 0.18 -11.67
CA THR A 208 9.25 0.08 -13.04
C THR A 208 9.66 -1.35 -13.36
N PRO A 209 8.89 -2.07 -14.21
CA PRO A 209 9.34 -3.34 -14.77
C PRO A 209 10.46 -3.10 -15.79
N ARG A 210 11.55 -3.84 -15.67
CA ARG A 210 12.72 -3.77 -16.56
C ARG A 210 12.97 -5.15 -17.15
N PHE A 211 12.87 -5.23 -18.47
CA PHE A 211 13.14 -6.44 -19.23
C PHE A 211 14.36 -6.21 -20.11
N LEU A 212 15.56 -6.46 -19.57
CA LEU A 212 16.83 -6.26 -20.27
C LEU A 212 17.47 -7.59 -20.60
N ILE A 213 18.35 -7.59 -21.61
CA ILE A 213 19.14 -8.76 -21.95
C ILE A 213 20.05 -9.12 -20.77
N GLY A 214 19.79 -10.26 -20.13
CA GLY A 214 20.58 -10.80 -19.02
C GLY A 214 20.17 -10.30 -17.63
N ASP A 215 19.12 -9.48 -17.51
CA ASP A 215 18.57 -9.03 -16.23
C ASP A 215 17.11 -8.59 -16.41
N GLU A 216 16.21 -9.31 -15.77
CA GLU A 216 14.80 -8.94 -15.69
C GLU A 216 14.49 -8.66 -14.22
N ARG A 217 13.86 -7.53 -13.94
CA ARG A 217 13.43 -7.17 -12.58
C ARG A 217 12.37 -6.10 -12.57
N ILE A 218 11.55 -6.14 -11.54
CA ILE A 218 10.66 -5.05 -11.13
C ILE A 218 11.35 -4.33 -9.99
N LYS A 219 11.51 -3.01 -10.13
CA LYS A 219 12.21 -2.18 -9.15
C LYS A 219 11.38 -0.95 -8.81
N VAL A 220 11.38 -0.58 -7.53
CA VAL A 220 10.98 0.77 -7.09
C VAL A 220 12.08 1.74 -7.52
N THR A 221 11.81 2.57 -8.53
CA THR A 221 12.82 3.46 -9.12
C THR A 221 12.82 4.86 -8.53
N GLU A 222 11.66 5.31 -8.08
CA GLU A 222 11.46 6.62 -7.47
C GLU A 222 10.41 6.48 -6.37
N ARG A 223 10.45 7.39 -5.39
CA ARG A 223 9.47 7.51 -4.34
C ARG A 223 9.17 8.98 -4.09
N SER A 224 7.91 9.34 -4.00
CA SER A 224 7.47 10.69 -3.64
C SER A 224 6.29 10.63 -2.69
N SER A 225 6.59 10.62 -1.39
CA SER A 225 5.59 10.54 -0.33
C SER A 225 4.73 11.80 -0.30
N THR A 226 3.45 11.64 -0.60
CA THR A 226 2.48 12.73 -0.65
C THR A 226 1.22 12.37 0.13
N GLY A 227 0.40 13.35 0.45
CA GLY A 227 -0.86 13.09 1.12
C GLY A 227 -1.85 14.22 0.93
N THR A 228 -3.04 14.01 1.46
CA THR A 228 -4.06 15.03 1.58
C THR A 228 -4.82 14.78 2.88
N THR A 229 -5.08 15.86 3.61
CA THR A 229 -5.98 15.83 4.77
C THR A 229 -7.03 16.91 4.63
N VAL A 230 -8.26 16.59 5.02
CA VAL A 230 -9.32 17.57 5.16
C VAL A 230 -9.52 17.83 6.64
N VAL A 231 -9.44 19.09 7.05
CA VAL A 231 -9.59 19.51 8.45
C VAL A 231 -10.67 20.58 8.60
N GLU A 232 -11.37 20.58 9.73
CA GLU A 232 -12.32 21.64 10.07
C GLU A 232 -11.58 22.99 10.13
N ALA A 233 -12.13 24.02 9.49
CA ALA A 233 -11.54 25.34 9.51
C ALA A 233 -11.67 25.95 10.92
N ARG A 234 -10.53 26.23 11.55
CA ARG A 234 -10.45 27.00 12.79
C ARG A 234 -10.04 28.44 12.53
N HIS A 235 -10.16 29.29 13.55
CA HIS A 235 -9.70 30.67 13.46
C HIS A 235 -8.18 30.71 13.26
N LEU A 236 -7.69 31.73 12.55
CA LEU A 236 -6.24 31.89 12.29
C LEU A 236 -5.40 32.03 13.57
N ALA A 237 -6.02 32.45 14.69
CA ALA A 237 -5.37 32.52 16.00
C ALA A 237 -5.05 31.12 16.57
N ASP A 238 -5.83 30.10 16.19
CA ASP A 238 -5.60 28.71 16.61
C ASP A 238 -4.58 28.04 15.69
N ILE A 239 -4.80 28.14 14.37
CA ILE A 239 -3.87 27.64 13.36
C ILE A 239 -4.01 28.38 12.04
N ASP A 240 -2.90 28.99 11.59
CA ASP A 240 -2.83 29.68 10.30
C ASP A 240 -2.19 28.78 9.23
N TRP A 241 -3.04 28.01 8.53
CA TRP A 241 -2.61 27.16 7.42
C TRP A 241 -2.06 27.96 6.23
N PHE A 242 -2.50 29.21 6.04
CA PHE A 242 -2.07 30.04 4.93
C PHE A 242 -0.65 30.58 5.15
N ALA A 243 -0.33 31.00 6.38
CA ALA A 243 1.02 31.37 6.76
C ALA A 243 1.96 30.17 6.62
N LYS A 244 1.57 29.00 7.16
CA LYS A 244 2.36 27.75 7.08
C LYS A 244 2.63 27.33 5.64
N ALA A 245 1.63 27.38 4.77
CA ALA A 245 1.78 27.06 3.35
C ALA A 245 2.68 28.07 2.62
N ARG A 246 2.61 29.36 2.97
CA ARG A 246 3.43 30.41 2.34
C ARG A 246 4.89 30.35 2.80
N SER A 247 5.14 30.06 4.07
CA SER A 247 6.49 29.93 4.62
C SER A 247 7.13 28.57 4.34
N ARG A 248 6.36 27.61 3.80
CA ARG A 248 6.77 26.20 3.65
C ARG A 248 7.30 25.66 4.98
N GLU A 249 6.57 25.98 6.06
CA GLU A 249 6.92 25.47 7.38
C GLU A 249 6.84 23.94 7.36
N ARG A 250 7.79 23.28 8.02
CA ARG A 250 7.83 21.84 8.21
C ARG A 250 7.38 21.53 9.63
N GLY A 251 6.38 20.67 9.79
CA GLY A 251 5.91 20.23 11.08
C GLY A 251 5.53 18.76 11.08
N ALA A 252 5.49 18.17 12.27
CA ALA A 252 5.21 16.75 12.39
C ALA A 252 3.72 16.43 12.12
N LEU A 253 3.48 15.29 11.49
CA LEU A 253 2.20 14.60 11.43
C LEU A 253 2.31 13.35 12.30
N SER A 254 1.34 13.17 13.20
CA SER A 254 1.17 11.93 13.96
C SER A 254 -0.31 11.54 13.89
N LEU A 255 -0.59 10.30 13.53
CA LEU A 255 -1.91 9.71 13.63
C LEU A 255 -1.80 8.40 14.41
N ILE A 256 -2.56 8.28 15.49
CA ILE A 256 -2.64 7.07 16.31
C ILE A 256 -4.06 6.53 16.17
N HIS A 257 -4.20 5.31 15.69
CA HIS A 257 -5.46 4.60 15.59
C HIS A 257 -5.43 3.30 16.39
N GLY A 258 -6.31 3.14 17.37
CA GLY A 258 -6.36 2.00 18.27
C GLY A 258 -6.54 2.42 19.72
N LYS A 259 -6.69 1.44 20.62
CA LYS A 259 -6.89 1.66 22.06
C LYS A 259 -6.10 0.69 22.91
N ASP A 260 -6.16 -0.58 22.55
CA ASP A 260 -5.54 -1.67 23.29
C ASP A 260 -4.18 -2.00 22.67
N ALA A 261 -3.21 -2.34 23.52
CA ALA A 261 -1.90 -2.81 23.04
C ALA A 261 -2.07 -4.07 22.18
N GLY A 262 -1.28 -4.18 21.12
CA GLY A 262 -1.42 -5.14 20.03
C GLY A 262 -2.40 -4.72 18.94
N ASN A 263 -3.16 -3.63 19.13
CA ASN A 263 -4.15 -3.13 18.18
C ASN A 263 -4.06 -1.61 17.93
N ILE A 264 -2.89 -1.01 18.16
CA ILE A 264 -2.61 0.38 17.85
C ILE A 264 -1.74 0.45 16.59
N VAL A 265 -2.22 1.15 15.57
CA VAL A 265 -1.45 1.52 14.38
C VAL A 265 -1.18 3.01 14.42
N GLU A 266 0.09 3.38 14.41
CA GLU A 266 0.57 4.75 14.44
C GLU A 266 1.29 5.09 13.14
N ILE A 267 1.03 6.28 12.61
CA ILE A 267 1.71 6.85 11.46
C ILE A 267 2.38 8.13 11.91
N SER A 268 3.69 8.20 11.71
CA SER A 268 4.48 9.38 12.06
C SER A 268 5.25 9.87 10.85
N ALA A 269 5.21 11.18 10.61
CA ALA A 269 6.07 11.86 9.66
C ALA A 269 6.66 13.11 10.35
N PRO A 270 7.99 13.23 10.47
CA PRO A 270 8.61 14.27 11.29
C PRO A 270 8.54 15.67 10.66
N ALA A 271 8.55 15.76 9.33
CA ALA A 271 8.53 17.02 8.60
C ALA A 271 7.57 16.97 7.40
N VAL A 272 6.39 17.55 7.58
CA VAL A 272 5.39 17.71 6.53
C VAL A 272 5.29 19.18 6.15
N GLU A 273 5.34 19.47 4.84
CA GLU A 273 5.02 20.78 4.30
C GLU A 273 3.55 20.82 3.87
N ILE A 274 2.91 21.95 4.14
CA ILE A 274 1.53 22.19 3.71
C ILE A 274 1.54 22.80 2.30
N GLY A 275 0.86 22.13 1.38
CA GLY A 275 0.57 22.61 0.04
C GLY A 275 -0.43 23.77 0.04
N ARG A 276 -0.94 24.13 -1.14
CA ARG A 276 -1.94 25.19 -1.27
C ARG A 276 -3.26 24.76 -0.58
N PRO A 277 -3.70 25.42 0.51
CA PRO A 277 -4.97 25.11 1.14
C PRO A 277 -6.12 25.46 0.18
N THR A 278 -7.08 24.56 0.05
CA THR A 278 -8.35 24.83 -0.64
C THR A 278 -9.48 24.79 0.39
N GLN A 279 -10.46 25.68 0.21
CA GLN A 279 -11.63 25.74 1.09
C GLN A 279 -12.76 24.90 0.49
N GLY A 280 -13.38 24.10 1.35
CA GLY A 280 -14.60 23.37 1.06
C GLY A 280 -15.65 23.60 2.14
N GLU A 281 -16.72 22.83 2.05
CA GLU A 281 -17.81 22.84 3.02
C GLU A 281 -18.36 21.42 3.14
N THR A 282 -18.72 21.03 4.36
CA THR A 282 -19.40 19.77 4.66
C THR A 282 -20.40 20.02 5.80
N ASP A 283 -21.66 19.63 5.60
CA ASP A 283 -22.75 19.81 6.57
C ASP A 283 -22.95 21.27 7.06
N GLY A 284 -22.65 22.25 6.20
CA GLY A 284 -22.69 23.69 6.47
C GLY A 284 -21.47 24.22 7.22
N ILE A 285 -20.45 23.38 7.48
CA ILE A 285 -19.23 23.74 8.20
C ILE A 285 -18.07 23.88 7.20
N VAL A 286 -17.32 24.96 7.34
CA VAL A 286 -16.17 25.23 6.47
C VAL A 286 -15.03 24.27 6.84
N ASN A 287 -14.43 23.65 5.82
CA ASN A 287 -13.24 22.82 5.96
C ASN A 287 -12.11 23.30 5.04
N TYR A 288 -10.89 22.87 5.34
CA TYR A 288 -9.72 23.08 4.51
C TYR A 288 -9.17 21.74 4.05
N SER A 289 -9.02 21.58 2.74
CA SER A 289 -8.24 20.50 2.15
C SER A 289 -6.79 20.96 2.01
N LEU A 290 -5.90 20.23 2.68
CA LEU A 290 -4.48 20.50 2.77
C LEU A 290 -3.72 19.40 2.03
N GLY A 291 -3.05 19.77 0.94
CA GLY A 291 -2.05 18.89 0.33
C GLY A 291 -0.87 18.74 1.27
N LEU A 292 -0.38 17.53 1.47
CA LEU A 292 0.75 17.22 2.33
C LEU A 292 1.91 16.76 1.47
N SER A 293 3.09 17.33 1.70
CA SER A 293 4.35 16.85 1.14
C SER A 293 5.21 16.36 2.30
N LEU A 294 5.42 15.05 2.40
CA LEU A 294 6.22 14.45 3.46
C LEU A 294 7.68 14.57 3.05
N CYS A 295 8.47 15.28 3.83
CA CYS A 295 9.87 15.56 3.54
C CYS A 295 10.77 14.82 4.54
N PRO A 296 11.91 14.28 4.10
CA PRO A 296 12.90 13.74 5.01
C PRO A 296 13.58 14.86 5.81
N VAL A 297 13.97 14.54 7.04
CA VAL A 297 14.83 15.36 7.90
C VAL A 297 16.22 14.75 7.94
N ALA A 298 16.32 13.44 8.20
CA ALA A 298 17.56 12.70 8.32
C ALA A 298 17.45 11.36 7.57
N GLY A 299 17.83 11.37 6.28
CA GLY A 299 17.84 10.16 5.46
C GLY A 299 16.46 9.80 4.94
N THR A 300 15.98 8.60 5.25
CA THR A 300 14.71 8.01 4.77
C THR A 300 13.59 8.10 5.82
N ASP A 301 13.58 9.15 6.64
CA ASP A 301 12.66 9.29 7.77
C ASP A 301 11.35 10.01 7.41
N GLU A 302 11.01 10.15 6.12
CA GLU A 302 9.84 10.92 5.72
C GLU A 302 8.49 10.33 6.20
N MET A 303 8.40 9.02 6.43
CA MET A 303 7.23 8.35 7.00
C MET A 303 7.63 7.06 7.73
N LYS A 304 6.93 6.77 8.83
CA LYS A 304 7.06 5.53 9.59
C LYS A 304 5.69 5.03 10.02
N ILE A 305 5.50 3.71 9.95
CA ILE A 305 4.31 3.03 10.47
C ILE A 305 4.73 2.19 11.67
N THR A 306 4.01 2.26 12.77
CA THR A 306 4.29 1.47 13.99
C THR A 306 3.04 0.74 14.42
N VAL A 307 3.15 -0.55 14.71
CA VAL A 307 2.08 -1.39 15.24
C VAL A 307 2.44 -1.79 16.67
N ARG A 308 1.59 -1.51 17.64
CA ARG A 308 1.85 -1.75 19.07
C ARG A 308 0.60 -2.06 19.87
#